data_AF-A0A662SR84-F1
#
_entry.id   AF-A0A662SR84-F1
#
_cell.length_a   1.000
_cell.length_b   1.000
_cell.length_c   1.000
_cell.angle_alpha   90.00
_cell.angle_beta   90.00
_cell.angle_gamma   90.00
#
_symmetry.space_group_name_H-M   'P 1'
#
loop_
_entity.id
_entity.type
_entity.pdbx_description
1 polymer ?
#
loop_
_entity_poly.entity_id
_entity_poly.type
_entity_poly.pdbx_seq_one_letter_code
_entity_poly.pdbx_strand_id
1 'polypeptide(L)'
;MDVPEWVKSYITELYLQGEPTSEIARRLGIGEDVVEEILESVRRSLPGGLSEMKRLADAIREAEVSLDDAISGAMIARRLRELGIPASSLISLLDELSRVLVSGMSAEELLRTAAKVYRISYESGIDVSEVGRVFERKAKEVAELERKAKKLREEVLELSSRFSRLTGKLLAYGVSIECLEKLVQLLDKVKELGYAPHKVVKLLLEARA
;
A
#
# COMPACT_ATOMS: atom_id res chain seq x y z
N MET A 1 -2.68 -40.27 39.35
CA MET A 1 -1.47 -39.41 39.48
C MET A 1 -1.71 -38.23 38.56
N ASP A 2 -1.62 -36.99 39.03
CA ASP A 2 -2.00 -35.84 38.20
C ASP A 2 -0.90 -35.59 37.16
N VAL A 3 -1.19 -35.92 35.90
CA VAL A 3 -0.25 -35.76 34.80
C VAL A 3 -0.18 -34.27 34.43
N PRO A 4 1.01 -33.66 34.33
CA PRO A 4 1.13 -32.24 33.97
C PRO A 4 0.46 -31.91 32.64
N GLU A 5 -0.13 -30.73 32.52
CA GLU A 5 -0.90 -30.33 31.33
C GLU A 5 -0.05 -30.28 30.04
N TRP A 6 1.24 -29.95 30.17
CA TRP A 6 2.18 -30.00 29.05
C TRP A 6 2.40 -31.42 28.53
N VAL A 7 2.36 -32.44 29.41
CA VAL A 7 2.47 -33.86 29.02
C VAL A 7 1.20 -34.30 28.28
N LYS A 8 0.02 -33.91 28.76
CA LYS A 8 -1.26 -34.20 28.07
C LYS A 8 -1.30 -33.56 26.68
N SER A 9 -0.83 -32.32 26.58
CA SER A 9 -0.73 -31.59 25.31
C SER A 9 0.23 -32.29 24.33
N TYR A 10 1.40 -32.70 24.82
CA TYR A 10 2.41 -33.38 24.00
C TYR A 10 1.97 -34.78 23.56
N ILE A 11 1.31 -35.56 24.41
CA ILE A 11 0.70 -36.85 24.05
C ILE A 11 -0.34 -36.67 22.93
N THR A 12 -1.18 -35.64 23.06
CA THR A 12 -2.21 -35.32 22.05
C THR A 12 -1.56 -34.94 20.72
N GLU A 13 -0.49 -34.16 20.74
CA GLU A 13 0.28 -33.77 19.55
C GLU A 13 0.87 -34.98 18.83
N LEU A 14 1.59 -35.85 19.55
CA LEU A 14 2.20 -37.06 18.96
C LEU A 14 1.14 -37.99 18.37
N TYR A 15 -0.01 -38.13 19.04
CA TYR A 15 -1.13 -38.92 18.54
C TYR A 15 -1.73 -38.34 17.25
N LEU A 16 -1.86 -37.02 17.17
CA LEU A 16 -2.32 -36.31 15.96
C LEU A 16 -1.28 -36.37 14.83
N GLN A 17 0.00 -36.48 15.15
CA GLN A 17 1.07 -36.76 14.18
C GLN A 17 1.04 -38.20 13.66
N GLY A 18 0.20 -39.06 14.22
CA GLY A 18 0.01 -40.43 13.77
C GLY A 18 0.91 -41.45 14.47
N GLU A 19 1.61 -41.06 15.54
CA GLU A 19 2.36 -42.01 16.36
C GLU A 19 1.38 -42.97 17.08
N PRO A 20 1.66 -44.29 17.11
CA PRO A 20 0.85 -45.24 17.85
C PRO A 20 1.01 -45.03 19.36
N THR A 21 -0.06 -45.31 20.13
CA THR A 21 -0.11 -45.13 21.60
C THR A 21 1.03 -45.83 22.32
N SER A 22 1.38 -47.03 21.88
CA SER A 22 2.51 -47.82 22.40
C SER A 22 3.86 -47.15 22.19
N GLU A 23 4.05 -46.44 21.07
CA GLU A 23 5.28 -45.71 20.78
C GLU A 23 5.39 -44.42 21.61
N ILE A 24 4.26 -43.71 21.78
CA ILE A 24 4.16 -42.53 22.64
C ILE A 24 4.45 -42.90 24.10
N ALA A 25 3.86 -43.99 24.59
CA ALA A 25 4.06 -44.52 25.92
C ALA A 25 5.54 -44.86 26.16
N ARG A 26 6.16 -45.57 25.21
CA ARG A 26 7.60 -45.90 25.24
C ARG A 26 8.48 -44.66 25.25
N ARG A 27 8.19 -43.67 24.41
CA ARG A 27 8.98 -42.44 24.26
C ARG A 27 8.93 -41.56 25.52
N LEU A 28 7.81 -41.56 26.22
CA LEU A 28 7.59 -40.77 27.43
C LEU A 28 7.88 -41.54 28.72
N GLY A 29 8.15 -42.84 28.64
CA GLY A 29 8.39 -43.70 29.80
C GLY A 29 7.15 -43.84 30.70
N ILE A 30 5.95 -43.75 30.12
CA ILE A 30 4.66 -43.87 30.82
C ILE A 30 3.92 -45.13 30.36
N GLY A 31 2.92 -45.56 31.13
CA GLY A 31 2.06 -46.67 30.75
C GLY A 31 1.17 -46.32 29.56
N GLU A 32 0.90 -47.30 28.68
CA GLU A 32 0.00 -47.13 27.53
C GLU A 32 -1.45 -46.84 27.98
N ASP A 33 -1.86 -47.40 29.11
CA ASP A 33 -3.10 -47.10 29.82
C ASP A 33 -3.24 -45.62 30.21
N VAL A 34 -2.13 -45.00 30.64
CA VAL A 34 -2.09 -43.56 30.97
C VAL A 34 -2.24 -42.71 29.71
N VAL A 35 -1.64 -43.14 28.58
CA VAL A 35 -1.82 -42.48 27.28
C VAL A 35 -3.28 -42.58 26.83
N GLU A 36 -3.89 -43.76 26.91
CA GLU A 36 -5.29 -43.96 26.55
C GLU A 36 -6.25 -43.15 27.43
N GLU A 37 -6.02 -43.11 28.75
CA GLU A 37 -6.84 -42.32 29.68
C GLU A 37 -6.80 -40.82 29.35
N ILE A 38 -5.62 -40.30 28.99
CA ILE A 38 -5.44 -38.90 28.58
C ILE A 38 -6.17 -38.63 27.25
N LEU A 39 -5.98 -39.48 26.24
CA LEU A 39 -6.64 -39.33 24.94
C LEU A 39 -8.17 -39.42 25.07
N GLU A 40 -8.67 -40.28 25.96
CA GLU A 40 -10.11 -40.42 26.24
C GLU A 40 -10.67 -39.21 27.02
N SER A 41 -9.90 -38.63 27.94
CA SER A 41 -10.23 -37.35 28.58
C SER A 41 -10.33 -36.22 27.55
N VAL A 42 -9.33 -36.13 26.67
CA VAL A 42 -9.28 -35.13 25.59
C VAL A 42 -10.46 -35.30 24.63
N ARG A 43 -10.79 -36.54 24.26
CA ARG A 43 -11.94 -36.90 23.42
C ARG A 43 -13.27 -36.38 23.98
N ARG A 44 -13.47 -36.43 25.30
CA ARG A 44 -14.69 -35.92 25.95
C ARG A 44 -14.75 -34.40 26.00
N SER A 45 -13.61 -33.72 26.04
CA SER A 45 -13.53 -32.26 26.10
C SER A 45 -13.69 -31.55 24.74
N LEU A 46 -13.53 -32.27 23.63
CA LEU A 46 -13.50 -31.69 22.29
C LEU A 46 -14.84 -31.86 21.54
N PRO A 47 -15.44 -30.77 21.02
CA PRO A 47 -16.59 -30.87 20.11
C PRO A 47 -16.19 -31.64 18.84
N GLY A 48 -16.87 -32.77 18.57
CA GLY A 48 -16.57 -33.64 17.42
C GLY A 48 -15.58 -34.78 17.72
N GLY A 49 -14.91 -34.76 18.88
CA GLY A 49 -14.04 -35.83 19.35
C GLY A 49 -12.65 -35.89 18.70
N LEU A 50 -11.73 -36.59 19.37
CA LEU A 50 -10.32 -36.72 18.96
C LEU A 50 -10.14 -37.43 17.59
N SER A 51 -11.07 -38.32 17.22
CA SER A 51 -11.05 -39.01 15.94
C SER A 51 -11.25 -38.07 14.74
N GLU A 52 -12.15 -37.08 14.85
CA GLU A 52 -12.36 -36.08 13.79
C GLU A 52 -11.16 -35.14 13.67
N MET A 53 -10.51 -34.79 14.79
CA MET A 53 -9.26 -34.02 14.76
C MET A 53 -8.12 -34.78 14.08
N LYS A 54 -8.01 -36.09 14.34
CA LYS A 54 -7.03 -36.94 13.66
C LYS A 54 -7.31 -37.00 12.16
N ARG A 55 -8.56 -37.24 11.76
CA ARG A 55 -8.96 -37.22 10.34
C ARG A 55 -8.64 -35.88 9.66
N LEU A 56 -8.87 -34.76 10.35
CA LEU A 56 -8.52 -33.43 9.85
C LEU A 56 -7.01 -33.24 9.73
N ALA A 57 -6.24 -33.66 10.74
CA ALA A 57 -4.78 -33.58 10.73
C ALA A 57 -4.15 -34.43 9.62
N ASP A 58 -4.70 -35.63 9.39
CA ASP A 58 -4.29 -36.50 8.29
C ASP A 58 -4.66 -35.87 6.93
N ALA A 59 -5.88 -35.35 6.78
CA ALA A 59 -6.29 -34.69 5.54
C ALA A 59 -5.47 -33.43 5.20
N ILE A 60 -5.10 -32.61 6.20
CA ILE A 60 -4.22 -31.44 6.02
C ILE A 60 -2.84 -31.89 5.53
N ARG A 61 -2.32 -32.98 6.11
CA ARG A 61 -1.01 -33.55 5.75
C ARG A 61 -1.01 -34.18 4.36
N GLU A 62 -2.04 -34.97 4.03
CA GLU A 62 -2.22 -35.59 2.71
C GLU A 62 -2.41 -34.54 1.60
N ALA A 63 -3.06 -33.43 1.91
CA ALA A 63 -3.22 -32.31 0.98
C ALA A 63 -1.97 -31.42 0.87
N GLU A 64 -0.92 -31.68 1.66
CA GLU A 64 0.32 -30.89 1.72
C GLU A 64 0.09 -29.38 1.95
N VAL A 65 -0.96 -29.01 2.70
CA VAL A 65 -1.30 -27.62 3.01
C VAL A 65 -0.86 -27.24 4.42
N SER A 66 -0.52 -25.96 4.62
CA SER A 66 -0.22 -25.47 5.97
C SER A 66 -1.49 -25.39 6.82
N LEU A 67 -1.33 -25.42 8.15
CA LEU A 67 -2.46 -25.24 9.07
C LEU A 67 -3.12 -23.88 8.89
N ASP A 68 -2.35 -22.82 8.63
CA ASP A 68 -2.86 -21.48 8.39
C ASP A 68 -3.71 -21.40 7.10
N ASP A 69 -3.29 -22.11 6.05
CA ASP A 69 -4.06 -22.22 4.80
C ASP A 69 -5.34 -23.02 5.01
N ALA A 70 -5.28 -24.11 5.79
CA ALA A 70 -6.46 -24.90 6.13
C ALA A 70 -7.48 -24.10 6.95
N ILE A 71 -7.02 -23.30 7.93
CA ILE A 71 -7.86 -22.37 8.70
C ILE A 71 -8.48 -21.32 7.78
N SER A 72 -7.68 -20.70 6.91
CA SER A 72 -8.15 -19.69 5.96
C SER A 72 -9.19 -20.27 5.00
N GLY A 73 -8.94 -21.46 4.46
CA GLY A 73 -9.88 -22.21 3.62
C GLY A 73 -11.19 -22.53 4.35
N ALA A 74 -11.12 -22.94 5.62
CA ALA A 74 -12.31 -23.20 6.44
C ALA A 74 -13.14 -21.92 6.68
N MET A 75 -12.49 -20.77 6.88
CA MET A 75 -13.19 -19.48 6.99
C MET A 75 -13.92 -19.12 5.70
N ILE A 76 -13.27 -19.31 4.54
CA ILE A 76 -13.88 -19.08 3.22
C ILE A 76 -15.08 -20.03 3.02
N ALA A 77 -14.88 -21.34 3.28
CA ALA A 77 -15.93 -22.35 3.12
C ALA A 77 -17.15 -22.07 4.02
N ARG A 78 -16.93 -21.55 5.24
CA ARG A 78 -18.02 -21.11 6.12
C ARG A 78 -18.82 -19.96 5.51
N ARG A 79 -18.16 -18.94 4.97
CA ARG A 79 -18.84 -17.81 4.32
C ARG A 79 -19.62 -18.24 3.09
N LEU A 80 -19.06 -19.13 2.26
CA LEU A 80 -19.78 -19.69 1.11
C LEU A 80 -21.05 -20.43 1.57
N ARG A 81 -20.94 -21.25 2.63
CA ARG A 81 -22.09 -21.96 3.20
C ARG A 81 -23.18 -21.01 3.72
N GLU A 82 -22.80 -19.94 4.41
CA GLU A 82 -23.73 -18.89 4.88
C GLU A 82 -24.47 -18.21 3.71
N LEU A 83 -23.83 -18.12 2.55
CA LEU A 83 -24.42 -17.59 1.31
C LEU A 83 -25.19 -18.64 0.50
N GLY A 84 -25.30 -19.88 0.98
CA GLY A 84 -25.94 -20.99 0.25
C GLY A 84 -25.12 -21.49 -0.94
N ILE A 85 -23.84 -21.16 -1.01
CA ILE A 85 -22.93 -21.51 -2.10
C ILE A 85 -22.12 -22.75 -1.73
N PRO A 86 -22.16 -23.83 -2.54
CA PRO A 86 -21.27 -24.97 -2.34
C PRO A 86 -19.80 -24.57 -2.50
N ALA A 87 -18.92 -25.04 -1.61
CA ALA A 87 -17.49 -24.75 -1.70
C ALA A 87 -16.86 -25.24 -3.02
N SER A 88 -17.37 -26.35 -3.57
CA SER A 88 -16.97 -26.89 -4.87
C SER A 88 -17.26 -25.93 -6.05
N SER A 89 -18.20 -25.01 -5.87
CA SER A 89 -18.58 -24.04 -6.90
C SER A 89 -17.75 -22.77 -6.88
N LEU A 90 -16.83 -22.61 -5.92
CA LEU A 90 -16.04 -21.38 -5.76
C LEU A 90 -15.26 -21.03 -7.04
N ILE A 91 -14.54 -22.00 -7.61
CA ILE A 91 -13.73 -21.76 -8.82
C ILE A 91 -14.61 -21.42 -10.01
N SER A 92 -15.69 -22.18 -10.24
CA SER A 92 -16.61 -21.90 -11.34
C SER A 92 -17.27 -20.51 -11.21
N LEU A 93 -17.60 -20.09 -9.99
CA LEU A 93 -18.15 -18.76 -9.73
C LEU A 93 -17.11 -17.67 -10.00
N LEU A 94 -15.86 -17.87 -9.60
CA LEU A 94 -14.79 -16.93 -9.88
C LEU A 94 -14.51 -16.82 -11.39
N ASP A 95 -14.55 -17.94 -12.12
CA ASP A 95 -14.39 -17.96 -13.58
C ASP A 95 -15.57 -17.29 -14.30
N GLU A 96 -16.79 -17.45 -13.78
CA GLU A 96 -17.97 -16.78 -14.33
C GLU A 96 -17.91 -15.28 -14.05
N LEU A 97 -17.55 -14.88 -12.83
CA LEU A 97 -17.32 -13.48 -12.46
C LEU A 97 -16.20 -12.87 -13.29
N SER A 98 -15.11 -13.58 -13.56
CA SER A 98 -14.01 -13.07 -14.38
C SER A 98 -14.48 -12.83 -15.81
N ARG A 99 -15.28 -13.75 -16.39
CA ARG A 99 -15.87 -13.56 -17.73
C ARG A 99 -16.86 -12.41 -17.80
N VAL A 100 -17.71 -12.24 -16.78
CA VAL A 100 -18.79 -11.24 -16.77
C VAL A 100 -18.27 -9.83 -16.44
N LEU A 101 -17.38 -9.71 -15.47
CA LEU A 101 -16.92 -8.42 -14.96
C LEU A 101 -15.75 -7.84 -15.76
N VAL A 102 -14.85 -8.70 -16.25
CA VAL A 102 -13.63 -8.25 -16.94
C VAL A 102 -13.27 -9.23 -18.06
N SER A 103 -13.82 -8.99 -19.26
CA SER A 103 -13.54 -9.83 -20.43
C SER A 103 -12.03 -10.02 -20.64
N GLY A 104 -11.58 -11.27 -20.59
CA GLY A 104 -10.18 -11.63 -20.81
C GLY A 104 -9.32 -11.80 -19.55
N MET A 105 -9.90 -11.74 -18.35
CA MET A 105 -9.19 -11.99 -17.10
C MET A 105 -9.51 -13.39 -16.55
N SER A 106 -8.50 -14.11 -16.07
CA SER A 106 -8.68 -15.37 -15.33
C SER A 106 -9.17 -15.12 -13.90
N ALA A 107 -9.75 -16.13 -13.24
CA ALA A 107 -10.12 -16.06 -11.82
C ALA A 107 -8.95 -15.67 -10.91
N GLU A 108 -7.75 -16.17 -11.20
CA GLU A 108 -6.56 -15.85 -10.41
C GLU A 108 -6.17 -14.36 -10.55
N GLU A 109 -6.15 -13.85 -11.78
CA GLU A 109 -5.86 -12.44 -12.04
C GLU A 109 -6.91 -11.51 -11.42
N LEU A 110 -8.18 -11.93 -11.42
CA LEU A 110 -9.27 -11.21 -10.76
C LEU A 110 -9.02 -11.09 -9.25
N LEU A 111 -8.70 -12.21 -8.57
CA LEU A 111 -8.41 -12.22 -7.14
C LEU A 111 -7.16 -11.40 -6.80
N ARG A 112 -6.08 -11.54 -7.57
CA ARG A 112 -4.85 -10.74 -7.40
C ARG A 112 -5.14 -9.25 -7.57
N THR A 113 -5.95 -8.88 -8.55
CA THR A 113 -6.35 -7.50 -8.78
C THR A 113 -7.21 -6.96 -7.65
N ALA A 114 -8.19 -7.73 -7.18
CA ALA A 114 -9.02 -7.37 -6.04
C ALA A 114 -8.18 -7.17 -4.76
N ALA A 115 -7.24 -8.07 -4.49
CA ALA A 115 -6.31 -7.93 -3.36
C ALA A 115 -5.44 -6.69 -3.47
N LYS A 116 -4.93 -6.38 -4.68
CA LYS A 116 -4.16 -5.16 -4.93
C LYS A 116 -4.98 -3.89 -4.71
N VAL A 117 -6.22 -3.85 -5.20
CA VAL A 117 -7.14 -2.71 -5.02
C VAL A 117 -7.47 -2.53 -3.55
N TYR A 118 -7.76 -3.62 -2.83
CA TYR A 118 -8.03 -3.57 -1.40
C TYR A 118 -6.83 -3.03 -0.60
N ARG A 119 -5.62 -3.49 -0.91
CA ARG A 119 -4.40 -2.98 -0.28
C ARG A 119 -4.19 -1.49 -0.55
N ILE A 120 -4.35 -1.04 -1.80
CA ILE A 120 -4.25 0.39 -2.15
C ILE A 120 -5.29 1.19 -1.37
N SER A 121 -6.53 0.70 -1.30
CA SER A 121 -7.61 1.32 -0.53
C SER A 121 -7.23 1.47 0.95
N TYR A 122 -6.71 0.41 1.57
CA TYR A 122 -6.24 0.43 2.95
C TYR A 122 -5.09 1.41 3.19
N GLU A 123 -4.04 1.37 2.35
CA GLU A 123 -2.86 2.23 2.47
C GLU A 123 -3.17 3.71 2.22
N SER A 124 -4.11 4.01 1.30
CA SER A 124 -4.50 5.38 0.96
C SER A 124 -5.64 5.94 1.81
N GLY A 125 -6.30 5.10 2.61
CA GLY A 125 -7.51 5.45 3.35
C GLY A 125 -8.72 5.77 2.46
N ILE A 126 -8.68 5.42 1.17
CA ILE A 126 -9.76 5.66 0.21
C ILE A 126 -10.59 4.39 0.10
N ASP A 127 -11.89 4.46 0.38
CA ASP A 127 -12.79 3.32 0.22
C ASP A 127 -12.87 2.86 -1.25
N VAL A 128 -12.92 1.54 -1.47
CA VAL A 128 -12.95 0.94 -2.82
C VAL A 128 -14.12 1.47 -3.66
N SER A 129 -15.28 1.75 -3.04
CA SER A 129 -16.45 2.33 -3.71
C SER A 129 -16.23 3.76 -4.20
N GLU A 130 -15.23 4.46 -3.66
CA GLU A 130 -14.90 5.84 -4.03
C GLU A 130 -13.73 5.95 -5.01
N VAL A 131 -13.00 4.86 -5.25
CA VAL A 131 -11.80 4.84 -6.11
C VAL A 131 -12.09 5.44 -7.48
N GLY A 132 -13.20 5.09 -8.12
CA GLY A 132 -13.58 5.67 -9.42
C GLY A 132 -13.74 7.19 -9.38
N ARG A 133 -14.45 7.71 -8.37
CA ARG A 133 -14.66 9.17 -8.20
C ARG A 133 -13.36 9.91 -7.89
N VAL A 134 -12.50 9.31 -7.06
CA VAL A 134 -11.19 9.90 -6.74
C VAL A 134 -10.28 9.90 -7.98
N PHE A 135 -10.28 8.81 -8.74
CA PHE A 135 -9.51 8.69 -9.97
C PHE A 135 -9.91 9.77 -10.98
N GLU A 136 -11.22 9.95 -11.24
CA GLU A 136 -11.70 11.01 -12.13
C GLU A 136 -11.30 12.41 -11.67
N ARG A 137 -11.39 12.68 -10.36
CA ARG A 137 -10.99 13.96 -9.78
C ARG A 137 -9.50 14.20 -9.96
N LYS A 138 -8.67 13.20 -9.67
CA LYS A 138 -7.21 13.28 -9.82
C LYS A 138 -6.80 13.42 -11.29
N ALA A 139 -7.49 12.74 -12.21
CA ALA A 139 -7.25 12.91 -13.64
C ALA A 139 -7.54 14.35 -14.11
N LYS A 140 -8.63 14.96 -13.62
CA LYS A 140 -8.94 16.37 -13.90
C LYS A 140 -7.89 17.32 -13.30
N GLU A 141 -7.47 17.06 -12.07
CA GLU A 141 -6.43 17.84 -11.38
C GLU A 141 -5.09 17.78 -12.13
N VAL A 142 -4.67 16.59 -12.55
CA VAL A 142 -3.46 16.39 -13.37
C VAL A 142 -3.56 17.17 -14.68
N ALA A 143 -4.68 17.05 -15.40
CA ALA A 143 -4.87 17.79 -16.65
C ALA A 143 -4.86 19.31 -16.46
N GLU A 144 -5.38 19.82 -15.35
CA GLU A 144 -5.32 21.24 -15.02
C GLU A 144 -3.89 21.69 -14.67
N LEU A 145 -3.17 20.90 -13.88
CA LEU A 145 -1.77 21.16 -13.53
C LEU A 145 -0.87 21.16 -14.77
N GLU A 146 -1.08 20.24 -15.71
CA GLU A 146 -0.35 20.21 -16.98
C GLU A 146 -0.60 21.46 -17.82
N ARG A 147 -1.85 21.94 -17.90
CA ARG A 147 -2.18 23.21 -18.58
C ARG A 147 -1.50 24.40 -17.92
N LYS A 148 -1.54 24.48 -16.59
CA LYS A 148 -0.87 25.55 -15.82
C LYS A 148 0.64 25.52 -16.04
N ALA A 149 1.25 24.33 -15.97
CA ALA A 149 2.68 24.16 -16.21
C ALA A 149 3.08 24.58 -17.64
N LYS A 150 2.26 24.25 -18.65
CA LYS A 150 2.50 24.70 -20.02
C LYS A 150 2.44 26.22 -20.14
N LYS A 151 1.40 26.86 -19.59
CA LYS A 151 1.25 28.31 -19.64
C LYS A 151 2.41 29.04 -18.93
N LEU A 152 2.82 28.57 -17.76
CA LEU A 152 3.98 29.11 -17.04
C LEU A 152 5.27 29.00 -17.86
N ARG A 153 5.49 27.88 -18.58
CA ARG A 153 6.65 27.73 -19.46
C ARG A 153 6.63 28.75 -20.60
N GLU A 154 5.47 28.97 -21.22
CA GLU A 154 5.31 29.97 -22.29
C GLU A 154 5.58 31.39 -21.76
N GLU A 155 5.04 31.74 -20.59
CA GLU A 155 5.28 33.04 -19.94
C GLU A 155 6.76 33.26 -19.61
N VAL A 156 7.45 32.25 -19.05
CA VAL A 156 8.90 32.34 -18.76
C VAL A 156 9.71 32.52 -20.03
N LEU A 157 9.34 31.84 -21.12
CA LEU A 157 10.05 31.94 -22.40
C LEU A 157 9.86 33.34 -23.03
N GLU A 158 8.63 33.88 -22.96
CA GLU A 158 8.34 35.24 -23.40
C GLU A 158 9.09 36.27 -22.57
N LEU A 159 9.07 36.14 -21.23
CA LEU A 159 9.76 37.06 -20.33
C LEU A 159 11.28 37.04 -20.55
N SER A 160 11.85 35.86 -20.74
CA SER A 160 13.28 35.67 -21.04
C SER A 160 13.66 36.29 -22.38
N SER A 161 12.79 36.18 -23.38
CA SER A 161 12.99 36.81 -24.70
C SER A 161 12.91 38.33 -24.61
N ARG A 162 11.93 38.86 -23.85
CA ARG A 162 11.80 40.31 -23.59
C ARG A 162 13.01 40.85 -22.84
N PHE A 163 13.48 40.13 -21.82
CA PHE A 163 14.65 40.48 -21.05
C PHE A 163 15.90 40.52 -21.93
N SER A 164 16.17 39.45 -22.69
CA SER A 164 17.29 39.37 -23.65
C SER A 164 17.27 40.51 -24.67
N ARG A 165 16.08 40.88 -25.16
CA ARG A 165 15.93 42.01 -26.09
C ARG A 165 16.21 43.35 -25.43
N LEU A 166 15.76 43.55 -24.19
CA LEU A 166 16.02 44.78 -23.42
C LEU A 166 17.51 44.93 -23.10
N THR A 167 18.15 43.85 -22.65
CA THR A 167 19.57 43.85 -22.32
C THR A 167 20.43 44.07 -23.55
N GLY A 168 20.09 43.47 -24.70
CA GLY A 168 20.74 43.75 -25.97
C GLY A 168 20.63 45.22 -26.40
N LYS A 169 19.47 45.84 -26.21
CA LYS A 169 19.29 47.29 -26.47
C LYS A 169 20.13 48.15 -25.53
N LEU A 170 20.14 47.86 -24.24
CA LEU A 170 20.93 48.60 -23.25
C LEU A 170 22.43 48.52 -23.55
N LEU A 171 22.92 47.31 -23.89
CA LEU A 171 24.31 47.09 -24.30
C LEU A 171 24.68 47.89 -25.55
N ALA A 172 23.76 48.03 -26.52
CA ALA A 172 23.99 48.86 -27.71
C ALA A 172 24.19 50.35 -27.37
N TYR A 173 23.67 50.82 -26.23
CA TYR A 173 23.92 52.17 -25.70
C TYR A 173 25.10 52.21 -24.70
N GLY A 174 25.90 51.15 -24.60
CA GLY A 174 27.04 51.04 -23.68
C GLY A 174 26.65 50.86 -22.21
N VAL A 175 25.38 50.53 -21.93
CA VAL A 175 24.87 50.32 -20.57
C VAL A 175 24.77 48.83 -20.30
N SER A 176 25.65 48.31 -19.43
CA SER A 176 25.52 46.94 -18.92
C SER A 176 24.56 46.87 -17.74
N ILE A 177 24.02 45.67 -17.47
CA ILE A 177 23.15 45.42 -16.31
C ILE A 177 23.89 45.71 -15.00
N GLU A 178 25.16 45.32 -14.89
CA GLU A 178 26.00 45.60 -13.72
C GLU A 178 26.16 47.12 -13.48
N CYS A 179 26.23 47.92 -14.55
CA CYS A 179 26.28 49.39 -14.43
C CYS A 179 24.94 49.95 -13.92
N LEU A 180 23.81 49.38 -14.34
CA LEU A 180 22.49 49.75 -13.83
C LEU A 180 22.32 49.38 -12.35
N GLU A 181 22.75 48.20 -11.92
CA GLU A 181 22.70 47.79 -10.51
C GLU A 181 23.55 48.70 -9.63
N LYS A 182 24.78 49.02 -10.05
CA LYS A 182 25.64 49.99 -9.36
C LYS A 182 25.01 51.38 -9.29
N LEU A 183 24.34 51.81 -10.36
CA LEU A 183 23.63 53.09 -10.38
C LEU A 183 22.46 53.11 -9.38
N VAL A 184 21.64 52.04 -9.34
CA VAL A 184 20.54 51.92 -8.37
C VAL A 184 21.07 51.96 -6.94
N GLN A 185 22.12 51.19 -6.62
CA GLN A 185 22.75 51.21 -5.29
C GLN A 185 23.27 52.60 -4.89
N LEU A 186 23.84 53.35 -5.84
CA LEU A 186 24.27 54.73 -5.60
C LEU A 186 23.08 55.66 -5.35
N LEU A 187 21.98 55.51 -6.10
CA LEU A 187 20.76 56.30 -5.90
C LEU A 187 20.07 55.99 -4.57
N ASP A 188 20.09 54.74 -4.13
CA ASP A 188 19.59 54.33 -2.82
C ASP A 188 20.45 54.96 -1.70
N LYS A 189 21.78 54.95 -1.82
CA LYS A 189 22.66 55.70 -0.89
C LYS A 189 22.37 57.19 -0.85
N VAL A 190 22.14 57.81 -2.01
CA VAL A 190 21.77 59.24 -2.08
C VAL A 190 20.46 59.49 -1.32
N LYS A 191 19.50 58.55 -1.42
CA LYS A 191 18.23 58.60 -0.68
C LYS A 191 18.44 58.44 0.82
N GLU A 192 19.28 57.49 1.26
CA GLU A 192 19.65 57.27 2.67
C GLU A 192 20.32 58.50 3.29
N LEU A 193 21.11 59.23 2.50
CA LEU A 193 21.74 60.49 2.90
C LEU A 193 20.74 61.67 2.97
N GLY A 194 19.44 61.43 2.74
CA GLY A 194 18.38 62.44 2.86
C GLY A 194 18.15 63.28 1.60
N TYR A 195 18.82 62.96 0.49
CA TYR A 195 18.64 63.67 -0.78
C TYR A 195 17.61 62.98 -1.67
N ALA A 196 16.94 63.76 -2.51
CA ALA A 196 16.04 63.22 -3.52
C ALA A 196 16.85 62.74 -4.75
N PRO A 197 16.94 61.43 -5.04
CA PRO A 197 17.87 60.91 -6.05
C PRO A 197 17.64 61.49 -7.45
N HIS A 198 16.38 61.70 -7.83
CA HIS A 198 16.02 62.32 -9.11
C HIS A 198 16.51 63.77 -9.24
N LYS A 199 16.58 64.54 -8.14
CA LYS A 199 17.13 65.90 -8.16
C LYS A 199 18.64 65.89 -8.32
N VAL A 200 19.31 64.95 -7.64
CA VAL A 200 20.77 64.78 -7.73
C VAL A 200 21.19 64.37 -9.13
N VAL A 201 20.49 63.41 -9.74
CA VAL A 201 20.74 63.01 -11.15
C VAL A 201 20.53 64.19 -12.09
N LYS A 202 19.46 64.96 -11.90
CA LYS A 202 19.18 66.15 -12.72
C LYS A 202 20.30 67.19 -12.63
N LEU A 203 20.77 67.49 -11.41
CA LEU A 203 21.90 68.41 -11.19
C LEU A 203 23.19 67.91 -11.83
N LEU A 204 23.49 66.61 -11.75
CA LEU A 204 24.68 66.03 -12.38
C LEU A 204 24.63 66.08 -13.91
N LEU A 205 23.43 65.96 -14.50
CA LEU A 205 23.23 66.09 -15.94
C LEU A 205 23.37 67.56 -16.40
N GLU A 206 22.86 68.50 -15.60
CA GLU A 206 22.95 69.94 -15.89
C GLU A 206 24.37 70.50 -15.67
N ALA A 207 25.14 69.95 -14.71
CA ALA A 207 26.52 70.36 -14.45
C ALA A 207 27.54 69.87 -15.51
N ARG A 208 27.12 69.01 -16.43
CA ARG A 208 27.97 68.42 -17.48
C ARG A 208 27.72 69.01 -18.87
N ALA A 209 26.75 69.93 -19.00
CA ALA A 209 26.47 70.75 -20.18
C ALA A 209 27.20 72.09 -20.07
#